data_AF-X1R7J1-F1
#
_entry.id   AF-X1R7J1-F1
#
_cell.length_a   1.000
_cell.length_b   1.000
_cell.length_c   1.000
_cell.angle_alpha   90.00
_cell.angle_beta   90.00
_cell.angle_gamma   90.00
#
_symmetry.space_group_name_H-M   'P 1'
#
loop_
_entity.id
_entity.type
_entity.pdbx_description
1 polymer ?
#
loop_
_entity_poly.entity_id
_entity_poly.type
_entity_poly.pdbx_seq_one_letter_code
_entity_poly.pdbx_strand_id
1 'polypeptide(L)'
;MKFNRRFFIKSGIGAGVLAAQGCLSAAGPGNTTIPQLDKAAAAPVLKIPSIKSPVKIASIELLRGGKNYFVRTRSTDGALGVAVTNSRAAYLYPILQQLVIPYFIGKDARDLDSLIDGVYVYRSNYKLSGVALWCCVAWVEFSLLDLLGKIEGKPVGELLGGVIRREIPIYVAS
;
A
#
# COMPACT_ATOMS: atom_id res chain seq x y z
N MET A 1 45.94 -5.23 -23.40
CA MET A 1 45.58 -5.62 -22.02
C MET A 1 44.10 -6.01 -21.98
N LYS A 2 43.76 -7.26 -21.68
CA LYS A 2 42.35 -7.71 -21.54
C LYS A 2 41.91 -7.54 -20.08
N PHE A 3 41.04 -6.57 -19.81
CA PHE A 3 40.46 -6.41 -18.48
C PHE A 3 39.41 -7.49 -18.23
N ASN A 4 39.64 -8.31 -17.21
CA ASN A 4 38.72 -9.38 -16.80
C ASN A 4 37.90 -8.92 -15.60
N ARG A 5 36.58 -9.10 -15.70
CA ARG A 5 35.53 -8.75 -14.72
C ARG A 5 35.82 -9.19 -13.27
N ARG A 6 36.64 -10.22 -13.06
CA ARG A 6 37.07 -10.70 -11.74
C ARG A 6 38.14 -9.83 -11.07
N PHE A 7 38.88 -9.02 -11.83
CA PHE A 7 39.91 -8.12 -11.28
C PHE A 7 39.28 -6.85 -10.69
N PHE A 8 38.16 -6.38 -11.26
CA PHE A 8 37.44 -5.19 -10.80
C PHE A 8 36.83 -5.37 -9.40
N ILE A 9 36.33 -6.57 -9.09
CA ILE A 9 35.74 -6.88 -7.76
C ILE A 9 36.81 -6.93 -6.66
N LYS A 10 38.06 -7.32 -7.00
CA LYS A 10 39.16 -7.35 -6.01
C LYS A 10 39.73 -5.98 -5.67
N SER A 11 39.57 -4.98 -6.54
CA SER A 11 40.09 -3.62 -6.32
C SER A 11 39.12 -2.67 -5.61
N GLY A 12 37.87 -3.10 -5.35
CA GLY A 12 36.81 -2.23 -4.81
C GLY A 12 36.68 -2.18 -3.27
N ILE A 13 37.45 -2.97 -2.51
CA ILE A 13 37.25 -3.11 -1.06
C ILE A 13 38.02 -2.03 -0.24
N GLY A 14 38.87 -1.21 -0.88
CA GLY A 14 39.81 -0.33 -0.17
C GLY A 14 39.41 1.14 0.07
N ALA A 15 38.26 1.63 -0.43
CA ALA A 15 37.99 3.08 -0.47
C ALA A 15 36.60 3.51 0.06
N GLY A 16 36.04 2.78 1.02
CA GLY A 16 34.70 3.07 1.57
C GLY A 16 34.65 3.52 3.04
N VAL A 17 35.78 3.56 3.76
CA VAL A 17 35.76 3.73 5.23
C VAL A 17 35.73 5.20 5.69
N LEU A 18 35.82 6.18 4.78
CA LEU A 18 35.92 7.60 5.17
C LEU A 18 34.73 8.51 4.80
N ALA A 19 33.66 7.97 4.20
CA ALA A 19 32.48 8.78 3.84
C ALA A 19 31.30 8.68 4.83
N ALA A 20 31.44 7.93 5.93
CA ALA A 20 30.33 7.65 6.86
C ALA A 20 30.23 8.62 8.06
N GLN A 21 31.09 9.64 8.17
CA GLN A 21 31.10 10.56 9.33
C GLN A 21 30.26 11.84 9.14
N GLY A 22 29.69 12.09 7.96
CA GLY A 22 29.06 13.38 7.64
C GLY A 22 27.54 13.52 7.87
N CYS A 23 26.81 12.43 8.14
CA CYS A 23 25.33 12.47 8.20
C CYS A 23 24.74 11.84 9.48
N LEU A 24 25.47 11.90 10.61
CA LEU A 24 24.94 11.49 11.91
C LEU A 24 24.60 12.72 12.76
N SER A 25 23.45 13.35 12.48
CA SER A 25 22.76 14.18 13.46
C SER A 25 21.29 14.32 13.12
N ALA A 26 20.54 13.27 13.45
CA ALA A 26 19.22 13.40 14.03
C ALA A 26 19.16 12.38 15.17
N ALA A 27 19.48 12.81 16.39
CA ALA A 27 19.30 11.99 17.59
C ALA A 27 17.80 11.75 17.79
N GLY A 28 17.31 10.61 17.30
CA GLY A 28 15.99 10.06 17.63
C GLY A 28 16.02 9.30 18.96
N PRO A 29 14.88 9.11 19.63
CA PRO A 29 14.84 8.61 21.00
C PRO A 29 15.18 7.11 21.07
N GLY A 30 16.14 6.75 21.94
CA GLY A 30 16.32 5.41 22.53
C GLY A 30 17.04 4.34 21.69
N ASN A 31 17.84 3.51 22.38
CA ASN A 31 18.50 2.28 21.89
C ASN A 31 17.47 1.26 21.35
N THR A 32 16.94 1.48 20.14
CA THR A 32 16.05 0.53 19.49
C THR A 32 16.88 -0.58 18.87
N THR A 33 16.62 -1.83 19.25
CA THR A 33 17.38 -3.00 18.76
C THR A 33 16.78 -3.53 17.45
N ILE A 34 17.58 -4.20 16.62
CA ILE A 34 17.08 -4.84 15.38
C ILE A 34 15.87 -5.75 15.64
N PRO A 35 15.86 -6.61 16.69
CA PRO A 35 14.68 -7.42 17.01
C PRO A 35 13.40 -6.61 17.30
N GLN A 36 13.54 -5.39 17.87
CA GLN A 36 12.38 -4.52 18.09
C GLN A 36 11.84 -3.95 16.78
N LEU A 37 12.72 -3.61 15.84
CA LEU A 37 12.34 -3.16 14.50
C LEU A 37 11.66 -4.27 13.71
N ASP A 38 12.22 -5.48 13.73
CA ASP A 38 11.64 -6.64 13.05
C ASP A 38 10.24 -6.96 13.60
N LYS A 39 10.08 -6.90 14.94
CA LYS A 39 8.78 -7.07 15.59
C LYS A 39 7.78 -6.00 15.16
N ALA A 40 8.20 -4.74 15.02
CA ALA A 40 7.34 -3.66 14.57
C ALA A 40 6.94 -3.82 13.10
N ALA A 41 7.88 -4.21 12.23
CA ALA A 41 7.64 -4.44 10.81
C ALA A 41 6.69 -5.62 10.55
N ALA A 42 6.72 -6.65 11.41
CA ALA A 42 5.82 -7.80 11.33
C ALA A 42 4.43 -7.56 11.95
N ALA A 43 4.23 -6.44 12.63
CA ALA A 43 2.94 -6.14 13.25
C ALA A 43 1.89 -5.77 12.18
N PRO A 44 0.63 -6.21 12.32
CA PRO A 44 -0.43 -5.82 11.40
C PRO A 44 -0.59 -4.30 11.36
N VAL A 45 -0.70 -3.73 10.16
CA VAL A 45 -0.91 -2.30 9.96
C VAL A 45 -2.36 -1.94 10.25
N LEU A 46 -3.30 -2.72 9.71
CA LEU A 46 -4.73 -2.49 9.88
C LEU A 46 -5.21 -2.85 11.30
N LYS A 47 -5.86 -1.90 11.97
CA LYS A 47 -6.45 -2.03 13.31
C LYS A 47 -7.97 -1.83 13.24
N ILE A 48 -8.73 -2.91 13.36
CA ILE A 48 -10.21 -2.93 13.28
C ILE A 48 -10.82 -3.72 14.46
N PRO A 49 -10.68 -3.23 15.70
CA PRO A 49 -11.05 -4.00 16.89
C PRO A 49 -12.55 -4.31 16.99
N SER A 50 -13.43 -3.49 16.40
CA SER A 50 -14.89 -3.66 16.53
C SER A 50 -15.46 -4.66 15.50
N ILE A 51 -14.79 -4.85 14.36
CA ILE A 51 -15.27 -5.71 13.27
C ILE A 51 -14.97 -7.19 13.52
N LYS A 52 -15.88 -7.90 14.19
CA LYS A 52 -15.72 -9.34 14.50
C LYS A 52 -16.25 -10.28 13.42
N SER A 53 -17.28 -9.86 12.67
CA SER A 53 -17.84 -10.63 11.56
C SER A 53 -17.01 -10.45 10.28
N PRO A 54 -16.96 -11.47 9.40
CA PRO A 54 -16.33 -11.34 8.09
C PRO A 54 -16.96 -10.24 7.24
N VAL A 55 -16.15 -9.43 6.58
CA VAL A 55 -16.59 -8.39 5.66
C VAL A 55 -16.29 -8.84 4.24
N LYS A 56 -17.14 -9.71 3.71
CA LYS A 56 -16.93 -10.30 2.38
C LYS A 56 -17.15 -9.27 1.28
N ILE A 57 -16.18 -9.17 0.37
CA ILE A 57 -16.23 -8.27 -0.78
C ILE A 57 -17.16 -8.85 -1.84
N ALA A 58 -18.30 -8.21 -2.08
CA ALA A 58 -19.28 -8.66 -3.06
C ALA A 58 -18.99 -8.12 -4.46
N SER A 59 -18.65 -6.84 -4.58
CA SER A 59 -18.32 -6.22 -5.87
C SER A 59 -17.30 -5.10 -5.71
N ILE A 60 -16.53 -4.88 -6.78
CA ILE A 60 -15.69 -3.71 -6.96
C ILE A 60 -15.93 -3.19 -8.37
N GLU A 61 -16.24 -1.91 -8.50
CA GLU A 61 -16.66 -1.29 -9.76
C GLU A 61 -15.86 -0.01 -10.02
N LEU A 62 -15.44 0.20 -11.26
CA LEU A 62 -14.93 1.48 -11.72
C LEU A 62 -16.09 2.34 -12.24
N LEU A 63 -16.35 3.43 -11.56
CA LEU A 63 -17.37 4.42 -11.91
C LEU A 63 -16.72 5.65 -12.53
N ARG A 64 -17.47 6.35 -13.39
CA ARG A 64 -17.04 7.61 -13.98
C ARG A 64 -18.09 8.69 -13.75
N GLY A 65 -17.67 9.80 -13.17
CA GLY A 65 -18.47 11.01 -12.99
C GLY A 65 -17.82 12.17 -13.73
N GLY A 66 -18.28 12.49 -14.94
CA GLY A 66 -17.67 13.50 -15.79
C GLY A 66 -16.22 13.16 -16.15
N LYS A 67 -15.28 14.00 -15.68
CA LYS A 67 -13.83 13.81 -15.87
C LYS A 67 -13.16 12.96 -14.77
N ASN A 68 -13.89 12.66 -13.70
CA ASN A 68 -13.37 11.93 -12.55
C ASN A 68 -13.76 10.46 -12.60
N TYR A 69 -12.92 9.63 -12.00
CA TYR A 69 -13.09 8.18 -11.90
C TYR A 69 -13.05 7.79 -10.42
N PHE A 70 -13.84 6.78 -10.07
CA PHE A 70 -13.99 6.30 -8.70
C PHE A 70 -13.99 4.78 -8.69
N VAL A 71 -13.33 4.18 -7.70
CA VAL A 71 -13.51 2.76 -7.40
C VAL A 71 -14.51 2.65 -6.25
N ARG A 72 -15.60 1.92 -6.47
CA ARG A 72 -16.62 1.62 -5.45
C ARG A 72 -16.54 0.14 -5.08
N THR A 73 -16.42 -0.14 -3.80
CA THR A 73 -16.49 -1.49 -3.24
C THR A 73 -17.75 -1.67 -2.42
N ARG A 74 -18.40 -2.83 -2.56
CA ARG A 74 -19.59 -3.21 -1.78
C ARG A 74 -19.33 -4.53 -1.06
N SER A 75 -19.67 -4.59 0.23
CA SER A 75 -19.69 -5.85 0.97
C SER A 75 -20.99 -6.64 0.75
N THR A 76 -21.01 -7.92 1.09
CA THR A 76 -22.23 -8.75 1.04
C THR A 76 -23.35 -8.20 1.92
N ASP A 77 -22.98 -7.52 3.00
CA ASP A 77 -23.92 -6.97 3.98
C ASP A 77 -24.36 -5.53 3.62
N GLY A 78 -23.95 -5.05 2.44
CA GLY A 78 -24.39 -3.78 1.86
C GLY A 78 -23.54 -2.56 2.22
N ALA A 79 -22.47 -2.70 3.01
CA ALA A 79 -21.56 -1.60 3.30
C ALA A 79 -20.83 -1.13 2.02
N LEU A 80 -20.52 0.17 1.94
CA LEU A 80 -19.95 0.80 0.75
C LEU A 80 -18.69 1.60 1.06
N GLY A 81 -17.64 1.33 0.31
CA GLY A 81 -16.42 2.14 0.27
C GLY A 81 -16.18 2.73 -1.11
N VAL A 82 -15.56 3.91 -1.15
CA VAL A 82 -15.29 4.67 -2.36
C VAL A 82 -13.89 5.26 -2.30
N ALA A 83 -13.16 5.14 -3.40
CA ALA A 83 -11.89 5.81 -3.59
C ALA A 83 -11.89 6.64 -4.88
N VAL A 84 -11.34 7.85 -4.81
CA VAL A 84 -11.06 8.65 -6.00
C VAL A 84 -9.81 8.10 -6.68
N THR A 85 -9.86 7.96 -8.00
CA THR A 85 -8.67 7.60 -8.78
C THR A 85 -8.06 8.83 -9.43
N ASN A 86 -6.85 8.68 -9.97
CA ASN A 86 -6.30 9.69 -10.89
C ASN A 86 -6.83 9.47 -12.33
N SER A 87 -6.48 10.37 -13.24
CA SER A 87 -6.89 10.33 -14.65
C SER A 87 -6.38 9.11 -15.42
N ARG A 88 -5.39 8.39 -14.88
CA ARG A 88 -4.84 7.18 -15.52
C ARG A 88 -5.83 6.03 -15.56
N ALA A 89 -6.89 6.05 -14.75
CA ALA A 89 -7.98 5.10 -14.84
C ALA A 89 -8.56 5.00 -16.27
N ALA A 90 -8.50 6.08 -17.05
CA ALA A 90 -8.92 6.09 -18.45
C ALA A 90 -8.21 5.04 -19.33
N TYR A 91 -6.97 4.67 -19.01
CA TYR A 91 -6.21 3.67 -19.77
C TYR A 91 -5.75 2.46 -18.94
N LEU A 92 -5.80 2.54 -17.60
CA LEU A 92 -5.47 1.43 -16.70
C LEU A 92 -6.68 0.55 -16.34
N TYR A 93 -7.90 0.93 -16.71
CA TYR A 93 -9.10 0.15 -16.37
C TYR A 93 -9.05 -1.33 -16.78
N PRO A 94 -8.44 -1.77 -17.90
CA PRO A 94 -8.40 -3.19 -18.24
C PRO A 94 -7.57 -3.98 -17.22
N ILE A 95 -6.46 -3.41 -16.73
CA ILE A 95 -5.61 -4.01 -15.69
C ILE A 95 -6.40 -4.11 -14.38
N LEU A 96 -7.05 -3.03 -13.98
CA LEU A 96 -7.90 -3.01 -12.80
C LEU A 96 -8.97 -4.11 -12.86
N GLN A 97 -9.71 -4.20 -13.96
CA GLN A 97 -10.84 -5.11 -14.12
C GLN A 97 -10.43 -6.57 -14.31
N GLN A 98 -9.33 -6.84 -15.01
CA GLN A 98 -8.98 -8.22 -15.42
C GLN A 98 -7.95 -8.87 -14.49
N LEU A 99 -7.08 -8.08 -13.84
CA LEU A 99 -5.93 -8.59 -13.09
C LEU A 99 -6.01 -8.30 -11.59
N VAL A 100 -6.60 -7.17 -11.20
CA VAL A 100 -6.63 -6.74 -9.79
C VAL A 100 -7.95 -7.11 -9.13
N ILE A 101 -9.08 -6.57 -9.60
CA ILE A 101 -10.41 -6.79 -8.99
C ILE A 101 -10.74 -8.28 -8.78
N PRO A 102 -10.52 -9.20 -9.75
CA PRO A 102 -10.91 -10.59 -9.59
C PRO A 102 -10.25 -11.30 -8.41
N TYR A 103 -9.09 -10.82 -7.95
CA TYR A 103 -8.43 -11.38 -6.77
C TYR A 103 -9.24 -11.11 -5.49
N PHE A 104 -9.87 -9.94 -5.37
CA PHE A 104 -10.50 -9.49 -4.12
C PHE A 104 -11.92 -10.02 -3.93
N ILE A 105 -12.64 -10.35 -5.01
CA ILE A 105 -14.04 -10.77 -4.92
C ILE A 105 -14.17 -12.04 -4.06
N GLY A 106 -15.12 -12.00 -3.10
CA GLY A 106 -15.41 -13.08 -2.17
C GLY A 106 -14.47 -13.18 -0.97
N LYS A 107 -13.36 -12.43 -0.95
CA LYS A 107 -12.42 -12.40 0.17
C LYS A 107 -12.92 -11.50 1.30
N ASP A 108 -12.37 -11.70 2.49
CA ASP A 108 -12.66 -10.88 3.66
C ASP A 108 -11.80 -9.61 3.65
N ALA A 109 -12.43 -8.44 3.61
CA ALA A 109 -11.73 -7.16 3.59
C ALA A 109 -10.87 -6.91 4.84
N ARG A 110 -11.15 -7.62 5.94
CA ARG A 110 -10.38 -7.52 7.19
C ARG A 110 -8.94 -8.01 7.06
N ASP A 111 -8.66 -8.85 6.06
CA ASP A 111 -7.34 -9.41 5.79
C ASP A 111 -6.49 -8.50 4.88
N LEU A 112 -6.78 -7.20 4.83
CA LEU A 112 -6.25 -6.24 3.84
C LEU A 112 -4.75 -6.37 3.62
N ASP A 113 -3.94 -6.35 4.68
CA ASP A 113 -2.47 -6.46 4.61
C ASP A 113 -2.05 -7.69 3.77
N SER A 114 -2.67 -8.85 4.01
CA SER A 114 -2.39 -10.09 3.27
C SER A 114 -2.96 -10.09 1.85
N LEU A 115 -4.05 -9.34 1.61
CA LEU A 115 -4.63 -9.20 0.28
C LEU A 115 -3.72 -8.39 -0.66
N ILE A 116 -3.02 -7.37 -0.15
CA ILE A 116 -2.07 -6.58 -0.93
C ILE A 116 -0.89 -7.43 -1.38
N ASP A 117 -0.30 -8.23 -0.48
CA ASP A 117 0.76 -9.17 -0.85
C ASP A 117 0.26 -10.26 -1.82
N GLY A 118 -0.96 -10.74 -1.57
CA GLY A 118 -1.56 -11.80 -2.37
C GLY A 118 -1.91 -11.38 -3.79
N VAL A 119 -2.39 -10.15 -4.02
CA VAL A 119 -2.69 -9.67 -5.38
C VAL A 119 -1.42 -9.48 -6.21
N TYR A 120 -0.27 -9.20 -5.57
CA TYR A 120 1.01 -9.07 -6.24
C TYR A 120 1.46 -10.41 -6.87
N VAL A 121 1.24 -11.54 -6.19
CA VAL A 121 1.59 -12.87 -6.74
C VAL A 121 0.48 -13.46 -7.61
N TYR A 122 -0.76 -13.02 -7.44
CA TYR A 122 -1.91 -13.52 -8.19
C TYR A 122 -1.69 -13.42 -9.70
N ARG A 123 -1.87 -14.56 -10.40
CA ARG A 123 -1.73 -14.66 -11.87
C ARG A 123 -0.42 -14.05 -12.43
N SER A 124 0.67 -14.12 -11.65
CA SER A 124 1.95 -13.51 -12.01
C SER A 124 1.91 -11.99 -12.19
N ASN A 125 1.03 -11.29 -11.46
CA ASN A 125 0.95 -9.82 -11.46
C ASN A 125 2.30 -9.17 -11.15
N TYR A 126 3.21 -9.81 -10.41
CA TYR A 126 4.57 -9.32 -10.17
C TYR A 126 5.37 -9.01 -11.44
N LYS A 127 5.00 -9.58 -12.59
CA LYS A 127 5.61 -9.27 -13.89
C LYS A 127 5.13 -7.92 -14.45
N LEU A 128 3.95 -7.47 -14.02
CA LEU A 128 3.38 -6.17 -14.30
C LEU A 128 3.78 -5.23 -13.15
N SER A 129 4.88 -4.49 -13.30
CA SER A 129 5.39 -3.61 -12.23
C SER A 129 5.13 -2.12 -12.50
N GLY A 130 5.34 -1.31 -11.47
CA GLY A 130 5.24 0.15 -11.53
C GLY A 130 3.81 0.68 -11.54
N VAL A 131 3.61 1.84 -12.18
CA VAL A 131 2.37 2.63 -12.13
C VAL A 131 1.14 1.82 -12.57
N ALA A 132 1.31 0.91 -13.53
CA ALA A 132 0.21 0.16 -14.11
C ALA A 132 -0.48 -0.77 -13.10
N LEU A 133 0.30 -1.52 -12.32
CA LEU A 133 -0.22 -2.38 -11.25
C LEU A 133 -0.56 -1.57 -10.00
N TRP A 134 0.39 -0.79 -9.50
CA TRP A 134 0.28 -0.19 -8.17
C TRP A 134 -0.77 0.92 -8.08
N CYS A 135 -1.09 1.63 -9.17
CA CYS A 135 -2.26 2.51 -9.17
C CYS A 135 -3.56 1.71 -8.98
N CYS A 136 -3.72 0.61 -9.71
CA CYS A 136 -4.93 -0.21 -9.64
C CYS A 136 -5.12 -0.84 -8.26
N VAL A 137 -4.02 -1.37 -7.68
CA VAL A 137 -4.03 -1.93 -6.32
C VAL A 137 -4.39 -0.85 -5.29
N ALA A 138 -3.74 0.32 -5.35
CA ALA A 138 -3.99 1.42 -4.42
C ALA A 138 -5.46 1.90 -4.47
N TRP A 139 -6.09 1.98 -5.64
CA TRP A 139 -7.50 2.39 -5.73
C TRP A 139 -8.44 1.39 -5.06
N VAL A 140 -8.17 0.09 -5.18
CA VAL A 140 -8.93 -0.96 -4.48
C VAL A 140 -8.68 -0.85 -2.98
N GLU A 141 -7.42 -0.77 -2.56
CA GLU A 141 -7.03 -0.62 -1.15
C GLU A 141 -7.72 0.58 -0.48
N PHE A 142 -7.69 1.75 -1.10
CA PHE A 142 -8.35 2.95 -0.57
C PHE A 142 -9.87 2.76 -0.44
N SER A 143 -10.50 2.06 -1.39
CA SER A 143 -11.94 1.79 -1.31
C SER A 143 -12.28 0.80 -0.20
N LEU A 144 -11.37 -0.15 0.10
CA LEU A 144 -11.52 -1.09 1.21
C LEU A 144 -11.28 -0.40 2.57
N LEU A 145 -10.29 0.49 2.66
CA LEU A 145 -10.04 1.29 3.86
C LEU A 145 -11.24 2.20 4.19
N ASP A 146 -11.82 2.86 3.18
CA ASP A 146 -13.05 3.65 3.36
C ASP A 146 -14.23 2.78 3.80
N LEU A 147 -14.40 1.60 3.19
CA LEU A 147 -15.43 0.62 3.59
C LEU A 147 -15.27 0.20 5.06
N LEU A 148 -14.06 -0.19 5.47
CA LEU A 148 -13.77 -0.62 6.83
C LEU A 148 -13.89 0.52 7.84
N GLY A 149 -13.45 1.74 7.49
CA GLY A 149 -13.60 2.92 8.33
C GLY A 149 -15.06 3.26 8.61
N LYS A 150 -15.92 3.14 7.58
CA LYS A 150 -17.37 3.31 7.74
C LYS A 150 -18.02 2.23 8.62
N ILE A 151 -17.60 0.97 8.48
CA ILE A 151 -18.12 -0.13 9.33
C ILE A 151 -17.64 0.04 10.79
N GLU A 152 -16.37 0.38 10.99
CA GLU A 152 -15.79 0.62 12.32
C GLU A 152 -16.31 1.93 12.95
N GLY A 153 -16.85 2.85 12.14
CA GLY A 153 -17.31 4.16 12.60
C GLY A 153 -16.16 5.13 12.94
N LYS A 154 -14.99 4.95 12.30
CA LYS A 154 -13.77 5.70 12.59
C LYS A 154 -13.11 6.25 11.32
N PRO A 155 -12.41 7.39 11.40
CA PRO A 155 -11.59 7.85 10.28
C PRO A 155 -10.44 6.87 10.02
N VAL A 156 -10.01 6.73 8.77
CA VAL A 156 -8.97 5.76 8.35
C VAL A 156 -7.67 5.90 9.15
N GLY A 157 -7.29 7.12 9.56
CA GLY A 157 -6.11 7.34 10.40
C GLY A 157 -6.14 6.58 11.74
N GLU A 158 -7.33 6.37 12.33
CA GLU A 158 -7.48 5.56 13.54
C GLU A 158 -7.27 4.06 13.26
N LEU A 159 -7.53 3.61 12.04
CA LEU A 159 -7.30 2.22 11.63
C LEU A 159 -5.82 1.92 11.39
N LEU A 160 -4.99 2.95 11.20
CA LEU A 160 -3.58 2.82 10.81
C LEU A 160 -2.62 3.15 11.97
N GLY A 161 -3.05 2.91 13.21
CA GLY A 161 -2.25 3.13 14.42
C GLY A 161 -2.57 4.40 15.19
N GLY A 162 -3.69 5.06 14.89
CA GLY A 162 -4.17 6.25 15.61
C GLY A 162 -3.74 7.57 14.96
N VAL A 163 -4.52 8.63 15.20
CA VAL A 163 -4.21 9.97 14.69
C VAL A 163 -3.21 10.67 15.62
N ILE A 164 -1.95 10.78 15.15
CA ILE A 164 -0.86 11.40 15.93
C ILE A 164 -0.91 12.93 15.89
N ARG A 165 -1.42 13.52 14.80
CA ARG A 165 -1.50 14.98 14.60
C ARG A 165 -2.76 15.37 13.84
N ARG A 166 -3.39 16.48 14.23
CA ARG A 166 -4.61 17.01 13.58
C ARG A 166 -4.33 18.18 12.64
N GLU A 167 -3.18 18.83 12.80
CA GLU A 167 -2.70 19.90 11.94
C GLU A 167 -1.49 19.38 11.15
N ILE A 168 -1.56 19.45 9.82
CA ILE A 168 -0.53 18.94 8.92
C ILE A 168 0.07 20.13 8.16
N PRO A 169 1.35 20.47 8.35
CA PRO A 169 2.00 21.51 7.56
C PRO A 169 2.13 21.05 6.10
N ILE A 170 1.75 21.90 5.16
CA ILE A 170 1.73 21.60 3.72
C ILE A 170 2.77 22.48 3.03
N TYR A 171 3.58 21.87 2.15
CA TYR A 171 4.38 22.62 1.17
C TYR A 171 3.65 22.65 -0.17
N VAL A 172 3.78 23.75 -0.90
CA VAL A 172 3.21 23.89 -2.24
C VAL A 172 4.33 23.69 -3.26
N ALA A 173 4.16 22.70 -4.14
CA ALA A 173 5.02 22.47 -5.28
C ALA A 173 4.48 23.23 -6.49
N SER A 174 5.37 23.95 -7.19
CA SER A 174 5.09 24.58 -8.48
C SER A 174 5.17 23.59 -9.64
#